data_AF-F2ALZ1-F1
#
_entry.id   AF-F2ALZ1-F1
#
_cell.length_a   1.000
_cell.length_b   1.000
_cell.length_c   1.000
_cell.angle_alpha   90.00
_cell.angle_beta   90.00
_cell.angle_gamma   90.00
#
_symmetry.space_group_name_H-M   'P 1'
#
loop_
_entity.id
_entity.type
_entity.pdbx_description
1 polymer ?
#
loop_
_entity_poly.entity_id
_entity_poly.type
_entity_poly.pdbx_seq_one_letter_code
_entity_poly.pdbx_strand_id
1 'polypeptide(L)'
;MPLVSVFAWMVWMEALLEWLSEMEWRRVFPELVGKAAGVLLGIAISWWVLFRKRLKYLDRLRRGDSDELLFQVHYLLPVDGDQGPDGTVQLLFRNVAPRRTIDDAYDNPSARETLRQLARATTLNAPIVPTEGRVGFEILNDAASILTGWLATSSMPRKVWLFCMTCEDRNVVRKECIRCFLFQEDELLRFADWTWCRKHVRVERPWHWLRVVTLHRIACYHQDEQIALPVALDRSIPFVDDQRQHRRIMRLALGICDSEVATSEPCEVDWDDKEPVLIQRGVLMSSPTPSSPPAG
;
A
#
# COMPACT_ATOMS: atom_id res chain seq x y z
N MET A 1 64.74 -18.23 34.36
CA MET A 1 64.28 -16.90 33.94
C MET A 1 62.78 -16.64 34.25
N PRO A 2 62.32 -16.66 35.51
CA PRO A 2 61.01 -16.08 35.86
C PRO A 2 61.12 -14.81 36.74
N LEU A 3 62.25 -14.61 37.43
CA LEU A 3 62.40 -13.55 38.44
C LEU A 3 62.40 -12.13 37.85
N VAL A 4 62.98 -11.92 36.66
CA VAL A 4 63.03 -10.58 36.01
C VAL A 4 61.63 -10.10 35.60
N SER A 5 60.75 -11.03 35.21
CA SER A 5 59.34 -10.72 34.87
C SER A 5 58.54 -10.33 36.11
N VAL A 6 58.79 -10.96 37.26
CA VAL A 6 58.09 -10.67 38.51
C VAL A 6 58.54 -9.33 39.08
N PHE A 7 59.85 -9.05 39.06
CA PHE A 7 60.39 -7.75 39.51
C PHE A 7 59.91 -6.59 38.64
N ALA A 8 59.87 -6.73 37.31
CA ALA A 8 59.35 -5.70 36.43
C ALA A 8 57.84 -5.45 36.66
N TRP A 9 57.06 -6.51 36.95
CA TRP A 9 55.66 -6.40 37.33
C TRP A 9 55.47 -5.72 38.68
N MET A 10 56.32 -6.03 39.67
CA MET A 10 56.29 -5.42 41.00
C MET A 10 56.58 -3.92 40.93
N VAL A 11 57.61 -3.52 40.17
CA VAL A 11 57.97 -2.11 39.99
C VAL A 11 56.87 -1.35 39.23
N TRP A 12 56.24 -1.95 38.23
CA TRP A 12 55.09 -1.35 37.55
C TRP A 12 53.88 -1.21 38.47
N MET A 13 53.62 -2.22 39.32
CA MET A 13 52.54 -2.18 40.30
C MET A 13 52.79 -1.13 41.38
N GLU A 14 54.03 -1.00 41.87
CA GLU A 14 54.43 0.02 42.85
C GLU A 14 54.30 1.43 42.25
N ALA A 15 54.81 1.67 41.04
CA ALA A 15 54.67 2.94 40.34
C ALA A 15 53.20 3.29 40.05
N LEU A 16 52.38 2.29 39.72
CA LEU A 16 50.94 2.49 39.50
C LEU A 16 50.20 2.76 40.81
N LEU A 17 50.57 2.11 41.91
CA LEU A 17 50.00 2.36 43.23
C LEU A 17 50.39 3.73 43.79
N GLU A 18 51.65 4.16 43.63
CA GLU A 18 52.10 5.51 43.96
C GLU A 18 51.36 6.55 43.13
N TRP A 19 51.27 6.36 41.80
CA TRP A 19 50.52 7.25 40.91
C TRP A 19 49.04 7.34 41.27
N LEU A 20 48.39 6.20 41.63
CA LEU A 20 47.03 6.20 42.13
C LEU A 20 46.93 6.92 43.48
N SER A 21 47.92 6.79 44.37
CA SER A 21 47.89 7.43 45.70
C SER A 21 48.04 8.96 45.64
N GLU A 22 48.78 9.48 44.65
CA GLU A 22 49.00 10.91 44.43
C GLU A 22 47.87 11.58 43.63
N MET A 23 46.98 10.78 43.03
CA MET A 23 45.86 11.29 42.26
C MET A 23 44.86 12.01 43.18
N GLU A 24 44.41 13.21 42.79
CA GLU A 24 43.39 13.97 43.51
C GLU A 24 42.00 13.31 43.38
N TRP A 25 41.79 12.16 44.00
CA TRP A 25 40.54 11.37 43.93
C TRP A 25 39.30 12.18 44.29
N ARG A 26 39.45 13.18 45.17
CA ARG A 26 38.36 14.09 45.53
C ARG A 26 37.84 14.92 44.34
N ARG A 27 38.66 15.16 43.31
CA ARG A 27 38.28 15.85 42.07
C ARG A 27 37.99 14.88 40.93
N VAL A 28 38.82 13.85 40.78
CA VAL A 28 38.71 12.86 39.69
C VAL A 28 37.47 11.97 39.83
N PHE A 29 37.12 11.55 41.05
CA PHE A 29 35.98 10.66 41.28
C PHE A 29 34.64 11.32 40.93
N PRO A 30 34.31 12.55 41.40
CA PRO A 30 33.09 13.23 40.98
C PRO A 30 32.98 13.46 39.48
N GLU A 31 34.09 13.78 38.80
CA GLU A 31 34.11 13.98 37.35
C GLU A 31 33.85 12.67 36.58
N LEU A 32 34.50 11.57 36.99
CA LEU A 32 34.27 10.26 36.39
C LEU A 32 32.84 9.79 36.61
N VAL A 33 32.31 9.94 37.82
CA VAL A 33 30.93 9.60 38.15
C VAL A 33 29.95 10.46 37.35
N GLY A 34 30.19 11.77 37.23
CA GLY A 34 29.37 12.67 36.42
C GLY A 34 29.35 12.30 34.94
N LYS A 35 30.52 11.99 34.37
CA LYS A 35 30.65 11.54 32.97
C LYS A 35 29.97 10.19 32.74
N ALA A 36 30.20 9.22 33.63
CA ALA A 36 29.58 7.90 33.56
C ALA A 36 28.05 8.00 33.68
N ALA A 37 27.55 8.80 34.62
CA ALA A 37 26.12 9.06 34.79
C ALA A 37 25.52 9.72 33.53
N GLY A 38 26.20 10.70 32.93
CA GLY A 38 25.78 11.32 31.69
C GLY A 38 25.67 10.34 30.52
N VAL A 39 26.67 9.45 30.36
CA VAL A 39 26.66 8.41 29.32
C VAL A 39 25.53 7.41 29.56
N LEU A 40 25.37 6.93 30.79
CA LEU A 40 24.28 6.00 31.15
C LEU A 40 22.90 6.62 30.93
N LEU A 41 22.73 7.90 31.28
CA LEU A 41 21.50 8.63 31.03
C LEU A 41 21.21 8.78 29.53
N GLY A 42 22.24 9.10 28.73
CA GLY A 42 22.12 9.15 27.27
C GLY A 42 21.70 7.81 26.66
N ILE A 43 22.32 6.71 27.11
CA ILE A 43 21.95 5.35 26.71
C ILE A 43 20.51 5.03 27.12
N ALA A 44 20.11 5.37 28.35
CA ALA A 44 18.77 5.12 28.86
C ALA A 44 17.69 5.88 28.06
N ILE A 45 17.93 7.17 27.74
CA ILE A 45 17.03 7.98 26.92
C ILE A 45 16.94 7.41 25.50
N SER A 46 18.07 7.09 24.88
CA SER A 46 18.11 6.50 23.53
C SER A 46 17.35 5.16 23.49
N TRP A 47 17.63 4.28 24.45
CA TRP A 47 16.94 3.00 24.61
C TRP A 47 15.43 3.20 24.80
N TRP A 48 15.02 4.14 25.65
CA TRP A 48 13.61 4.45 25.89
C TRP A 48 12.88 4.90 24.61
N VAL A 49 13.51 5.75 23.80
CA VAL A 49 12.94 6.21 22.51
C VAL A 49 12.81 5.05 21.52
N LEU A 50 13.85 4.23 21.38
CA LEU A 50 13.82 3.06 20.50
C LEU A 50 12.79 2.02 20.98
N PHE A 51 12.69 1.81 22.29
CA PHE A 51 11.72 0.91 22.90
C PHE A 51 10.29 1.39 22.65
N ARG A 52 9.99 2.68 22.84
CA ARG A 52 8.68 3.24 22.50
C ARG A 52 8.34 3.13 21.02
N LYS A 53 9.30 3.37 20.11
CA LYS A 53 9.11 3.15 18.66
C LYS A 53 8.76 1.69 18.38
N ARG A 54 9.47 0.75 19.02
CA ARG A 54 9.24 -0.69 18.88
C ARG A 54 7.88 -1.13 19.44
N LEU A 55 7.46 -0.59 20.59
CA LEU A 55 6.12 -0.85 21.15
C LEU A 55 5.02 -0.38 20.21
N LYS A 56 5.11 0.86 19.69
CA LYS A 56 4.14 1.38 18.72
C LYS A 56 4.08 0.54 17.43
N TYR A 57 5.21 0.00 16.99
CA TYR A 57 5.26 -0.90 15.84
C TYR A 57 4.59 -2.25 16.14
N LEU A 58 4.88 -2.85 17.30
CA LEU A 58 4.24 -4.10 17.73
C LEU A 58 2.73 -3.94 17.93
N ASP A 59 2.28 -2.82 18.49
CA ASP A 59 0.86 -2.51 18.64
C ASP A 59 0.17 -2.34 17.29
N ARG A 60 0.83 -1.72 16.31
CA ARG A 60 0.32 -1.65 14.92
C ARG A 60 0.18 -3.03 14.30
N LEU A 61 1.20 -3.88 14.42
CA LEU A 61 1.14 -5.27 13.93
C LEU A 61 0.00 -6.08 14.59
N ARG A 62 -0.20 -5.91 15.91
CA ARG A 62 -1.31 -6.53 16.64
C ARG A 62 -2.67 -6.02 16.15
N ARG A 63 -2.76 -4.73 15.84
CA ARG A 63 -3.96 -4.08 15.31
C ARG A 63 -4.20 -4.37 13.84
N GLY A 64 -3.30 -5.05 13.13
CA GLY A 64 -3.46 -5.39 11.72
C GLY A 64 -3.39 -4.20 10.75
N ASP A 65 -2.98 -3.02 11.25
CA ASP A 65 -2.67 -1.86 10.42
C ASP A 65 -1.38 -2.21 9.65
N SER A 66 -1.48 -2.47 8.34
CA SER A 66 -0.29 -2.58 7.51
C SER A 66 -0.03 -1.28 6.79
N ASP A 67 1.16 -0.73 7.02
CA ASP A 67 1.72 0.37 6.23
C ASP A 67 2.19 -0.12 4.84
N GLU A 68 1.57 -1.15 4.28
CA GLU A 68 1.96 -1.77 3.01
C GLU A 68 1.39 -1.04 1.81
N LEU A 69 2.25 -0.81 0.83
CA LEU A 69 1.90 -0.40 -0.52
C LEU A 69 2.25 -1.54 -1.49
N LEU A 70 1.23 -2.06 -2.17
CA LEU A 70 1.35 -3.14 -3.14
C LEU A 70 0.93 -2.67 -4.53
N PHE A 71 1.71 -2.98 -5.55
CA PHE A 71 1.38 -2.68 -6.95
C PHE A 71 0.93 -3.94 -7.65
N GLN A 72 -0.34 -3.98 -8.05
CA GLN A 72 -0.97 -5.21 -8.52
C GLN A 72 -1.68 -5.01 -9.85
N VAL A 73 -1.36 -5.87 -10.81
CA VAL A 73 -2.10 -6.00 -12.05
C VAL A 73 -3.17 -7.08 -11.91
N HIS A 74 -4.28 -6.83 -12.58
CA HIS A 74 -5.45 -7.68 -12.62
C HIS A 74 -5.63 -8.18 -14.05
N TYR A 75 -5.89 -9.48 -14.19
CA TYR A 75 -6.16 -10.11 -15.49
C TYR A 75 -7.45 -10.91 -15.41
N LEU A 76 -8.19 -10.95 -16.51
CA LEU A 76 -9.26 -11.92 -16.73
C LEU A 76 -8.80 -12.98 -17.71
N LEU A 77 -8.52 -14.19 -17.23
CA LEU A 77 -8.22 -15.32 -18.10
C LEU A 77 -9.49 -16.12 -18.40
N PRO A 78 -9.73 -16.55 -19.64
CA PRO A 78 -10.82 -17.47 -19.93
C PRO A 78 -10.55 -18.83 -19.25
N VAL A 79 -11.59 -19.45 -18.70
CA VAL A 79 -11.54 -20.82 -18.18
C VAL A 79 -11.76 -21.79 -19.36
N ASP A 80 -10.96 -22.85 -19.43
CA ASP A 80 -11.00 -23.81 -20.54
C ASP A 80 -12.43 -24.32 -20.81
N GLY A 81 -12.84 -24.26 -22.08
CA GLY A 81 -14.13 -24.77 -22.56
C GLY A 81 -15.21 -23.72 -22.85
N ASP A 82 -15.03 -22.46 -22.43
CA ASP A 82 -16.05 -21.40 -22.60
C ASP A 82 -15.41 -20.10 -23.12
N GLN A 83 -15.14 -20.05 -24.44
CA GLN A 83 -14.44 -18.95 -25.11
C GLN A 83 -15.37 -17.84 -25.66
N GLY A 84 -16.65 -17.87 -25.28
CA GLY A 84 -17.60 -16.84 -25.70
C GLY A 84 -17.33 -15.47 -25.04
N PRO A 85 -17.96 -14.38 -25.53
CA PRO A 85 -17.92 -13.07 -24.86
C PRO A 85 -18.49 -13.10 -23.43
N ASP A 86 -19.39 -14.05 -23.17
CA ASP A 86 -19.95 -14.38 -21.85
C ASP A 86 -19.32 -15.64 -21.26
N GLY A 87 -18.10 -16.00 -21.69
CA GLY A 87 -17.36 -17.12 -21.15
C GLY A 87 -17.02 -16.94 -19.68
N THR A 88 -16.95 -18.05 -18.94
CA THR A 88 -16.45 -18.02 -17.56
C THR A 88 -14.98 -17.58 -17.55
N VAL A 89 -14.65 -16.62 -16.68
CA VAL A 89 -13.29 -16.07 -16.55
C VAL A 89 -12.76 -16.24 -15.14
N GLN A 90 -11.45 -16.46 -15.02
CA GLN A 90 -10.73 -16.47 -13.76
C GLN A 90 -10.00 -15.14 -13.56
N LEU A 91 -10.31 -14.46 -12.46
CA LEU A 91 -9.65 -13.24 -12.04
C LEU A 91 -8.33 -13.56 -11.32
N LEU A 92 -7.23 -13.07 -11.90
CA LEU A 92 -5.88 -13.23 -11.38
C LEU A 92 -5.33 -11.91 -10.83
N PHE A 93 -4.46 -12.01 -9.83
CA PHE A 93 -3.75 -10.86 -9.24
C PHE A 93 -2.25 -11.13 -9.24
N ARG A 94 -1.46 -10.23 -9.82
CA ARG A 94 0.01 -10.34 -9.79
C ARG A 94 0.64 -9.06 -9.30
N ASN A 95 1.66 -9.20 -8.44
CA ASN A 95 2.47 -8.06 -8.05
C ASN A 95 3.42 -7.71 -9.19
N VAL A 96 3.39 -6.46 -9.66
CA VAL A 96 4.27 -5.99 -10.75
C VAL A 96 5.47 -5.19 -10.27
N ALA A 97 5.46 -4.80 -9.00
CA ALA A 97 6.58 -4.14 -8.34
C ALA A 97 6.77 -4.70 -6.92
N PRO A 98 7.96 -4.57 -6.34
CA PRO A 98 8.23 -4.97 -4.97
C PRO A 98 7.28 -4.28 -4.00
N ARG A 99 6.87 -5.04 -2.99
CA ARG A 99 6.16 -4.51 -1.83
C ARG A 99 7.01 -3.41 -1.18
N ARG A 100 6.38 -2.28 -0.86
CA ARG A 100 6.98 -1.18 -0.11
C ARG A 100 6.18 -0.87 1.14
N THR A 101 6.77 -0.15 2.08
CA THR A 101 6.01 0.52 3.13
C THR A 101 5.67 1.95 2.74
N ILE A 102 4.66 2.56 3.36
CA ILE A 102 4.35 3.99 3.19
C ILE A 102 5.58 4.86 3.51
N ASP A 103 6.34 4.49 4.55
CA ASP A 103 7.54 5.22 4.94
C ASP A 103 8.68 5.12 3.91
N ASP A 104 8.75 4.03 3.14
CA ASP A 104 9.74 3.82 2.07
C ASP A 104 9.28 4.36 0.71
N ALA A 105 7.97 4.60 0.55
CA ALA A 105 7.38 5.04 -0.70
C ALA A 105 7.33 6.57 -0.82
N TYR A 106 7.09 7.28 0.29
CA TYR A 106 6.89 8.72 0.28
C TYR A 106 7.93 9.41 1.16
N ASP A 107 8.66 10.41 0.65
CA ASP A 107 9.64 11.14 1.47
C ASP A 107 8.96 12.17 2.40
N ASN A 108 7.84 12.75 1.95
CA ASN A 108 7.12 13.77 2.71
C ASN A 108 6.36 13.15 3.90
N PRO A 109 6.70 13.49 5.17
CA PRO A 109 6.02 12.93 6.34
C PRO A 109 4.54 13.31 6.41
N SER A 110 4.15 14.47 5.87
CA SER A 110 2.74 14.87 5.80
C SER A 110 1.96 13.97 4.85
N ALA A 111 2.51 13.64 3.67
CA ALA A 111 1.88 12.74 2.71
C ALA A 111 1.67 11.34 3.30
N ARG A 112 2.65 10.84 4.08
CA ARG A 112 2.54 9.55 4.79
C ARG A 112 1.37 9.52 5.77
N GLU A 113 1.25 10.55 6.60
CA GLU A 113 0.19 10.63 7.60
C GLU A 113 -1.18 10.81 6.94
N THR A 114 -1.28 11.69 5.95
CA THR A 114 -2.49 11.88 5.16
C THR A 114 -2.90 10.56 4.49
N LEU A 115 -1.99 9.85 3.81
CA LEU A 115 -2.30 8.58 3.18
C LEU A 115 -2.85 7.54 4.17
N ARG A 116 -2.27 7.43 5.37
CA ARG A 116 -2.78 6.54 6.42
C ARG A 116 -4.20 6.91 6.86
N GLN A 117 -4.50 8.20 6.97
CA GLN A 117 -5.83 8.69 7.34
C GLN A 117 -6.85 8.39 6.23
N LEU A 118 -6.49 8.68 4.98
CA LEU A 118 -7.35 8.41 3.82
C LEU A 118 -7.60 6.90 3.65
N ALA A 119 -6.58 6.07 3.84
CA ALA A 119 -6.70 4.60 3.79
C ALA A 119 -7.71 4.07 4.82
N ARG A 120 -7.67 4.59 6.05
CA ARG A 120 -8.63 4.21 7.12
C ARG A 120 -10.07 4.67 6.85
N ALA A 121 -10.25 5.69 6.02
CA ALA A 121 -11.56 6.16 5.62
C ALA A 121 -12.19 5.32 4.48
N THR A 122 -11.41 4.46 3.83
CA THR A 122 -11.93 3.58 2.77
C THR A 122 -12.82 2.48 3.36
N THR A 123 -13.83 2.10 2.58
CA THR A 123 -14.77 1.05 2.94
C THR A 123 -14.97 0.12 1.74
N LEU A 124 -15.62 -1.02 1.95
CA LEU A 124 -15.94 -1.91 0.83
C LEU A 124 -16.84 -1.24 -0.23
N ASN A 125 -17.69 -0.28 0.17
CA ASN A 125 -18.56 0.47 -0.74
C ASN A 125 -17.83 1.63 -1.46
N ALA A 126 -16.77 2.16 -0.86
CA ALA A 126 -15.93 3.22 -1.40
C ALA A 126 -14.45 2.83 -1.23
N PRO A 127 -13.93 1.91 -2.08
CA PRO A 127 -12.60 1.33 -1.88
C PRO A 127 -11.45 2.19 -2.42
N ILE A 128 -11.75 3.16 -3.28
CA ILE A 128 -10.76 4.07 -3.85
C ILE A 128 -10.31 5.04 -2.75
N VAL A 129 -9.01 5.22 -2.60
CA VAL A 129 -8.46 6.19 -1.63
C VAL A 129 -8.92 7.60 -2.04
N PRO A 130 -9.55 8.37 -1.14
CA PRO A 130 -10.04 9.72 -1.43
C PRO A 130 -8.87 10.71 -1.53
N THR A 131 -8.19 10.71 -2.67
CA THR A 131 -7.00 11.53 -2.93
C THR A 131 -7.37 12.92 -3.45
N GLU A 132 -8.47 13.54 -3.02
CA GLU A 132 -8.83 14.89 -3.48
C GLU A 132 -7.85 15.97 -2.96
N GLY A 133 -7.74 17.06 -3.72
CA GLY A 133 -6.88 18.20 -3.38
C GLY A 133 -5.40 17.95 -3.64
N ARG A 134 -4.58 18.98 -3.37
CA ARG A 134 -3.17 18.99 -3.76
C ARG A 134 -2.33 17.88 -3.13
N VAL A 135 -2.52 17.60 -1.84
CA VAL A 135 -1.77 16.55 -1.14
C VAL A 135 -2.19 15.17 -1.65
N GLY A 136 -3.48 14.97 -1.94
CA GLY A 136 -3.97 13.73 -2.52
C GLY A 136 -3.44 13.51 -3.94
N PHE A 137 -3.35 14.57 -4.76
CA PHE A 137 -2.70 14.53 -6.07
C PHE A 137 -1.24 14.08 -5.95
N GLU A 138 -0.46 14.69 -5.05
CA GLU A 138 0.95 14.33 -4.82
C GLU A 138 1.07 12.85 -4.40
N ILE A 139 0.23 12.38 -3.49
CA ILE A 139 0.18 10.96 -3.08
C ILE A 139 -0.05 10.04 -4.29
N LEU A 140 -1.06 10.34 -5.09
CA LEU A 140 -1.43 9.51 -6.25
C LEU A 140 -0.33 9.52 -7.33
N ASN A 141 0.25 10.70 -7.59
CA ASN A 141 1.29 10.90 -8.58
C ASN A 141 2.62 10.26 -8.16
N ASP A 142 2.99 10.31 -6.88
CA ASP A 142 4.18 9.64 -6.35
C ASP A 142 4.05 8.11 -6.50
N ALA A 143 2.88 7.55 -6.17
CA ALA A 143 2.62 6.12 -6.36
C ALA A 143 2.75 5.70 -7.83
N ALA A 144 2.19 6.48 -8.75
CA ALA A 144 2.35 6.24 -10.18
C ALA A 144 3.80 6.42 -10.67
N SER A 145 4.52 7.41 -10.14
CA SER A 145 5.93 7.65 -10.45
C SER A 145 6.83 6.50 -10.00
N ILE A 146 6.57 5.93 -8.82
CA ILE A 146 7.27 4.73 -8.33
C ILE A 146 7.07 3.56 -9.29
N LEU A 147 5.82 3.31 -9.68
CA LEU A 147 5.48 2.20 -10.56
C LEU A 147 6.05 2.37 -11.97
N THR A 148 5.87 3.54 -12.57
CA THR A 148 6.39 3.86 -13.91
C THR A 148 7.90 3.80 -13.94
N GLY A 149 8.59 4.30 -12.90
CA GLY A 149 10.04 4.18 -12.73
C GLY A 149 10.49 2.72 -12.63
N TRP A 150 9.76 1.89 -11.87
CA TRP A 150 10.06 0.46 -11.77
C TRP A 150 9.92 -0.29 -13.10
N LEU A 151 8.92 0.07 -13.91
CA LEU A 151 8.61 -0.56 -15.19
C LEU A 151 9.27 0.14 -16.39
N ALA A 152 10.09 1.17 -16.17
CA ALA A 152 10.65 2.00 -17.24
C ALA A 152 11.53 1.21 -18.21
N THR A 153 12.29 0.24 -17.69
CA THR A 153 13.20 -0.64 -18.45
C THR A 153 12.61 -2.01 -18.77
N SER A 154 11.29 -2.17 -18.61
CA SER A 154 10.61 -3.42 -18.97
C SER A 154 10.76 -3.69 -20.47
N SER A 155 11.06 -4.94 -20.82
CA SER A 155 11.14 -5.40 -22.22
C SER A 155 9.77 -5.64 -22.85
N MET A 156 8.69 -5.54 -22.07
CA MET A 156 7.32 -5.79 -22.51
C MET A 156 6.76 -4.60 -23.32
N PRO A 157 5.88 -4.85 -24.30
CA PRO A 157 5.26 -3.77 -25.06
C PRO A 157 4.43 -2.86 -24.14
N ARG A 158 4.55 -1.54 -24.33
CA ARG A 158 3.79 -0.57 -23.56
C ARG A 158 2.33 -0.56 -24.00
N LYS A 159 1.43 -0.86 -23.06
CA LYS A 159 -0.03 -0.72 -23.23
C LYS A 159 -0.55 0.31 -22.24
N VAL A 160 -1.75 0.84 -22.49
CA VAL A 160 -2.40 1.75 -21.56
C VAL A 160 -3.09 0.92 -20.47
N TRP A 161 -2.77 1.23 -19.22
CA TRP A 161 -3.36 0.63 -18.04
C TRP A 161 -4.04 1.72 -17.23
N LEU A 162 -5.22 1.40 -16.68
CA LEU A 162 -5.87 2.25 -15.70
C LEU A 162 -5.27 1.93 -14.32
N PHE A 163 -4.80 2.98 -13.65
CA PHE A 163 -4.16 2.95 -12.36
C PHE A 163 -5.05 3.59 -11.30
N CYS A 164 -5.28 2.89 -10.21
CA CYS A 164 -6.11 3.37 -9.11
C CYS A 164 -5.51 2.97 -7.76
N MET A 165 -5.46 3.90 -6.80
CA MET A 165 -5.10 3.58 -5.42
C MET A 165 -6.34 3.16 -4.63
N THR A 166 -6.26 2.01 -3.99
CA THR A 166 -7.34 1.43 -3.17
C THR A 166 -6.81 1.01 -1.81
N CYS A 167 -7.71 0.86 -0.84
CA CYS A 167 -7.36 0.22 0.42
C CYS A 167 -8.46 -0.77 0.81
N GLU A 168 -8.03 -1.86 1.46
CA GLU A 168 -8.95 -2.87 1.98
C GLU A 168 -9.70 -2.35 3.23
N ASP A 169 -10.98 -2.69 3.33
CA ASP A 169 -11.82 -2.36 4.50
C ASP A 169 -11.40 -3.15 5.75
N ARG A 170 -10.93 -2.44 6.80
CA ARG A 170 -10.51 -3.03 8.09
C ARG A 170 -11.49 -4.03 8.66
N ASN A 171 -12.78 -3.77 8.47
CA ASN A 171 -13.85 -4.50 9.11
C ASN A 171 -14.10 -5.85 8.44
N VAL A 172 -13.45 -6.09 7.31
CA VAL A 172 -13.62 -7.29 6.49
C VAL A 172 -12.31 -8.07 6.39
N VAL A 173 -11.17 -7.39 6.33
CA VAL A 173 -9.85 -8.02 6.22
C VAL A 173 -9.11 -8.03 7.55
N ARG A 174 -8.30 -9.06 7.79
CA ARG A 174 -7.47 -9.13 9.01
C ARG A 174 -6.33 -8.09 9.00
N LYS A 175 -5.83 -7.76 7.81
CA LYS A 175 -4.67 -6.89 7.60
C LYS A 175 -5.00 -5.91 6.49
N GLU A 176 -5.07 -4.63 6.81
CA GLU A 176 -5.28 -3.59 5.80
C GLU A 176 -4.02 -3.47 4.95
N CYS A 177 -4.18 -3.31 3.64
CA CYS A 177 -3.08 -2.95 2.75
C CYS A 177 -3.59 -1.94 1.73
N ILE A 178 -2.73 -0.96 1.39
CA ILE A 178 -2.97 -0.05 0.28
C ILE A 178 -2.50 -0.75 -1.00
N ARG A 179 -3.38 -0.82 -1.98
CA ARG A 179 -3.12 -1.50 -3.24
C ARG A 179 -3.32 -0.55 -4.41
N CYS A 180 -2.27 -0.39 -5.17
CA CYS A 180 -2.29 0.29 -6.45
C CYS A 180 -2.69 -0.72 -7.51
N PHE A 181 -3.94 -0.66 -7.95
CA PHE A 181 -4.51 -1.54 -8.95
C PHE A 181 -4.15 -1.05 -10.34
N LEU A 182 -3.81 -2.00 -11.20
CA LEU A 182 -3.67 -1.85 -12.64
C LEU A 182 -4.65 -2.82 -13.31
N PHE A 183 -5.40 -2.32 -14.28
CA PHE A 183 -6.35 -3.09 -15.07
C PHE A 183 -6.47 -2.49 -16.47
N GLN A 184 -6.86 -3.31 -17.43
CA GLN A 184 -7.22 -2.79 -18.75
C GLN A 184 -8.62 -2.18 -18.71
N GLU A 185 -8.84 -1.17 -19.54
CA GLU A 185 -10.09 -0.39 -19.52
C GLU A 185 -11.30 -1.23 -19.95
N ASP A 186 -11.14 -2.04 -20.99
CA ASP A 186 -12.13 -2.99 -21.48
C ASP A 186 -12.49 -4.06 -20.44
N GLU A 187 -11.49 -4.58 -19.70
CA GLU A 187 -11.73 -5.54 -18.62
C GLU A 187 -12.49 -4.89 -17.45
N LEU A 188 -12.12 -3.67 -17.04
CA LEU A 188 -12.80 -2.97 -15.95
C LEU A 188 -14.28 -2.72 -16.28
N LEU A 189 -14.60 -2.33 -17.51
CA LEU A 189 -15.97 -2.02 -17.89
C LEU A 189 -16.92 -3.22 -17.74
N ARG A 190 -16.42 -4.45 -17.88
CA ARG A 190 -17.22 -5.68 -17.62
C ARG A 190 -17.62 -5.78 -16.16
N PHE A 191 -16.77 -5.32 -15.23
CA PHE A 191 -17.09 -5.34 -13.81
C PHE A 191 -18.20 -4.37 -13.41
N ALA A 192 -18.61 -3.43 -14.27
CA ALA A 192 -19.74 -2.56 -13.97
C ALA A 192 -21.08 -3.33 -13.92
N ASP A 193 -21.19 -4.45 -14.64
CA ASP A 193 -22.34 -5.35 -14.57
C ASP A 193 -22.16 -6.35 -13.42
N TRP A 194 -22.88 -6.12 -12.32
CA TRP A 194 -22.84 -7.00 -11.16
C TRP A 194 -23.40 -8.40 -11.45
N THR A 195 -24.42 -8.51 -12.30
CA THR A 195 -24.98 -9.81 -12.69
C THR A 195 -23.96 -10.61 -13.47
N TRP A 196 -23.23 -9.96 -14.38
CA TRP A 196 -22.12 -10.59 -15.08
C TRP A 196 -21.03 -11.05 -14.10
N CYS A 197 -20.64 -10.19 -13.15
CA CYS A 197 -19.65 -10.53 -12.12
C CYS A 197 -20.03 -11.80 -11.35
N ARG A 198 -21.29 -11.89 -10.91
CA ARG A 198 -21.77 -13.05 -10.14
C ARG A 198 -21.69 -14.35 -10.92
N LYS A 199 -22.11 -14.29 -12.19
CA LYS A 199 -22.29 -15.49 -13.03
C LYS A 199 -20.98 -15.98 -13.63
N HIS A 200 -20.12 -15.07 -14.10
CA HIS A 200 -19.00 -15.42 -14.97
C HIS A 200 -17.62 -15.32 -14.30
N VAL A 201 -17.48 -14.55 -13.22
CA VAL A 201 -16.17 -14.38 -12.57
C VAL A 201 -15.92 -15.50 -11.58
N ARG A 202 -14.77 -16.14 -11.71
CA ARG A 202 -14.17 -17.10 -10.78
C ARG A 202 -12.88 -16.50 -10.23
N VAL A 203 -12.45 -16.93 -9.05
CA VAL A 203 -11.28 -16.34 -8.37
C VAL A 203 -10.20 -17.38 -8.11
N GLU A 204 -8.93 -16.98 -7.99
CA GLU A 204 -7.85 -17.93 -7.67
C GLU A 204 -7.97 -18.54 -6.26
N ARG A 205 -8.50 -17.78 -5.29
CA ARG A 205 -8.59 -18.22 -3.89
C ARG A 205 -9.93 -17.84 -3.30
N PRO A 206 -10.50 -18.63 -2.36
CA PRO A 206 -11.83 -18.40 -1.81
C PRO A 206 -12.02 -17.00 -1.21
N TRP A 207 -10.98 -16.37 -0.65
CA TRP A 207 -11.03 -15.04 -0.04
C TRP A 207 -10.88 -13.88 -1.05
N HIS A 208 -10.57 -14.15 -2.32
CA HIS A 208 -10.41 -13.11 -3.34
C HIS A 208 -11.74 -12.50 -3.82
N TRP A 209 -12.90 -13.02 -3.39
CA TRP A 209 -14.21 -12.47 -3.74
C TRP A 209 -14.35 -10.97 -3.42
N LEU A 210 -13.69 -10.48 -2.36
CA LEU A 210 -13.66 -9.06 -2.00
C LEU A 210 -13.10 -8.18 -3.11
N ARG A 211 -12.20 -8.73 -3.93
CA ARG A 211 -11.61 -8.02 -5.06
C ARG A 211 -12.58 -7.85 -6.21
N VAL A 212 -13.45 -8.84 -6.45
CA VAL A 212 -14.52 -8.72 -7.45
C VAL A 212 -15.42 -7.56 -7.07
N VAL A 213 -15.80 -7.47 -5.79
CA VAL A 213 -16.57 -6.33 -5.24
C VAL A 213 -15.81 -5.01 -5.41
N THR A 214 -14.53 -4.99 -5.05
CA THR A 214 -13.68 -3.81 -5.18
C THR A 214 -13.64 -3.32 -6.63
N LEU A 215 -13.40 -4.23 -7.59
CA LEU A 215 -13.34 -3.93 -9.02
C LEU A 215 -14.69 -3.44 -9.56
N HIS A 216 -15.80 -4.05 -9.11
CA HIS A 216 -17.15 -3.56 -9.44
C HIS A 216 -17.34 -2.10 -8.99
N ARG A 217 -16.97 -1.77 -7.74
CA ARG A 217 -17.09 -0.39 -7.23
C ARG A 217 -16.18 0.58 -7.97
N ILE A 218 -14.97 0.16 -8.35
CA ILE A 218 -14.07 0.96 -9.19
C ILE A 218 -14.66 1.18 -10.58
N ALA A 219 -15.27 0.15 -11.18
CA ALA A 219 -15.88 0.24 -12.49
C ALA A 219 -17.06 1.22 -12.52
N CYS A 220 -17.96 1.14 -11.53
CA CYS A 220 -19.05 2.11 -11.36
C CYS A 220 -18.51 3.53 -11.18
N TYR A 221 -17.53 3.72 -10.28
CA TYR A 221 -16.91 5.01 -10.08
C TYR A 221 -16.27 5.57 -11.38
N HIS A 222 -15.60 4.71 -12.15
CA HIS A 222 -14.99 5.12 -13.41
C HIS A 222 -16.02 5.57 -14.43
N GLN A 223 -17.15 4.86 -14.55
CA GLN A 223 -18.25 5.27 -15.43
C GLN A 223 -18.84 6.61 -15.01
N ASP A 224 -19.10 6.80 -13.72
CA ASP A 224 -19.60 8.07 -13.17
C ASP A 224 -18.62 9.23 -13.44
N GLU A 225 -17.32 9.01 -13.23
CA GLU A 225 -16.25 10.00 -13.46
C GLU A 225 -16.14 10.38 -14.95
N GLN A 226 -16.33 9.43 -15.87
CA GLN A 226 -16.34 9.71 -17.31
C GLN A 226 -17.57 10.51 -17.76
N ILE A 227 -18.73 10.33 -17.11
CA ILE A 227 -19.96 11.09 -17.39
C ILE A 227 -19.86 12.50 -16.82
N ALA A 228 -19.27 12.67 -15.63
CA ALA A 228 -19.25 13.93 -14.90
C ALA A 228 -18.28 15.00 -15.46
N LEU A 229 -17.26 14.62 -16.23
CA LEU A 229 -16.22 15.54 -16.72
C LEU A 229 -16.54 16.06 -18.14
N PRO A 230 -16.73 17.38 -18.35
CA PRO A 230 -16.94 17.93 -19.69
C PRO A 230 -15.67 17.85 -20.55
N VAL A 231 -15.82 17.40 -21.79
CA VAL A 231 -14.77 17.15 -22.81
C VAL A 231 -14.14 18.44 -23.39
N ALA A 232 -14.31 19.61 -22.76
CA ALA A 232 -13.80 20.86 -23.31
C ALA A 232 -12.31 21.07 -22.99
N LEU A 233 -11.44 20.40 -23.76
CA LEU A 233 -10.01 20.77 -23.84
C LEU A 233 -9.88 22.09 -24.63
N ASP A 234 -9.78 23.21 -23.92
CA ASP A 234 -9.17 24.40 -24.52
C ASP A 234 -7.66 24.17 -24.63
N ARG A 235 -7.20 23.79 -25.83
CA ARG A 235 -5.79 23.47 -26.12
C ARG A 235 -4.88 24.71 -26.17
N SER A 236 -5.41 25.91 -25.91
CA SER A 236 -4.68 27.17 -26.05
C SER A 236 -3.79 27.52 -24.84
N ILE A 237 -3.94 26.83 -23.70
CA ILE A 237 -3.19 27.09 -22.47
C ILE A 237 -2.33 25.87 -22.14
N PRO A 238 -1.03 26.02 -21.82
CA PRO A 238 -0.23 24.90 -21.34
C PRO A 238 -0.89 24.29 -20.10
N PHE A 239 -1.13 22.99 -20.15
CA PHE A 239 -1.80 22.18 -19.12
C PHE A 239 -1.12 22.38 -17.75
N VAL A 240 -1.67 23.27 -16.93
CA VAL A 240 -1.58 23.15 -15.49
C VAL A 240 -2.86 22.46 -15.09
N ASP A 241 -2.82 21.12 -14.99
CA ASP A 241 -3.93 20.38 -14.37
C ASP A 241 -4.25 21.05 -13.04
N ASP A 242 -5.52 21.41 -12.82
CA ASP A 242 -5.93 21.91 -11.53
C ASP A 242 -5.74 20.78 -10.51
N GLN A 243 -4.62 20.82 -9.80
CA GLN A 243 -4.23 19.84 -8.77
C GLN A 243 -5.29 19.70 -7.66
N ARG A 244 -6.29 20.59 -7.62
CA ARG A 244 -7.42 20.53 -6.69
C ARG A 244 -8.50 19.55 -7.12
N GLN A 245 -8.66 19.32 -8.43
CA GLN A 245 -9.65 18.40 -9.01
C GLN A 245 -8.99 17.56 -10.11
N HIS A 246 -8.46 16.41 -9.72
CA HIS A 246 -7.87 15.44 -10.64
C HIS A 246 -8.63 14.12 -10.60
N ARG A 247 -8.48 13.34 -11.67
CA ARG A 247 -9.00 11.98 -11.73
C ARG A 247 -8.28 11.10 -10.71
N ARG A 248 -9.01 10.22 -10.03
CA ARG A 248 -8.41 9.22 -9.12
C ARG A 248 -7.98 7.95 -9.85
N ILE A 249 -8.55 7.73 -11.04
CA ILE A 249 -8.15 6.68 -11.97
C ILE A 249 -7.33 7.33 -13.09
N MET A 250 -6.05 6.98 -13.16
CA MET A 250 -5.10 7.55 -14.12
C MET A 250 -4.77 6.56 -15.24
N ARG A 251 -4.54 7.07 -16.45
CA ARG A 251 -4.04 6.24 -17.57
C ARG A 251 -2.51 6.26 -17.57
N LEU A 252 -1.89 5.09 -17.40
CA LEU A 252 -0.44 4.93 -17.44
C LEU A 252 -0.02 4.02 -18.61
N ALA A 253 0.96 4.45 -19.40
CA ALA A 253 1.54 3.63 -20.45
C ALA A 253 2.68 2.76 -19.87
N LEU A 254 2.41 1.47 -19.65
CA LEU A 254 3.32 0.56 -18.93
C LEU A 254 3.60 -0.71 -19.74
N GLY A 255 4.84 -1.18 -19.70
CA GLY A 255 5.25 -2.48 -20.24
C GLY A 255 5.07 -3.57 -19.18
N ILE A 256 3.94 -4.27 -19.19
CA ILE A 256 3.61 -5.36 -18.25
C ILE A 256 3.39 -6.64 -19.06
N CYS A 257 3.81 -7.78 -18.50
CA CYS A 257 3.57 -9.10 -19.09
C CYS A 257 2.07 -9.31 -19.34
N ASP A 258 1.69 -9.84 -20.49
CA ASP A 258 0.30 -10.16 -20.84
C ASP A 258 0.03 -11.68 -20.93
N SER A 259 1.09 -12.49 -20.90
CA SER A 259 1.01 -13.96 -20.97
C SER A 259 0.99 -14.62 -19.58
N GLU A 260 0.19 -14.10 -18.66
CA GLU A 260 0.09 -14.65 -17.31
C GLU A 260 -0.73 -15.94 -17.28
N VAL A 261 -0.42 -16.86 -16.37
CA VAL A 261 -1.12 -18.14 -16.21
C VAL A 261 -1.69 -18.26 -14.80
N ALA A 262 -2.82 -18.93 -14.67
CA ALA A 262 -3.42 -19.24 -13.38
C ALA A 262 -2.51 -20.18 -12.56
N THR A 263 -2.37 -19.91 -11.27
CA THR A 263 -1.55 -20.75 -10.37
C THR A 263 -2.36 -21.84 -9.66
N SER A 264 -3.67 -21.75 -9.73
CA SER A 264 -4.61 -22.66 -9.07
C SER A 264 -5.89 -22.77 -9.89
N GLU A 265 -6.63 -23.85 -9.64
CA GLU A 265 -7.93 -24.06 -10.26
C GLU A 265 -8.90 -22.90 -9.94
N PRO A 266 -9.81 -22.55 -10.87
CA PRO A 266 -10.82 -21.53 -10.65
C PRO A 266 -11.73 -21.90 -9.46
N CYS A 267 -11.81 -21.01 -8.48
CA CYS A 267 -12.74 -21.12 -7.36
C CYS A 267 -14.03 -20.37 -7.68
N GLU A 268 -15.16 -21.05 -7.55
CA GLU A 268 -16.48 -20.41 -7.56
C GLU A 268 -16.71 -19.65 -6.26
N VAL A 269 -17.38 -18.51 -6.37
CA VAL A 269 -17.77 -17.70 -5.23
C VAL A 269 -19.23 -18.00 -4.93
N ASP A 270 -19.50 -18.54 -3.76
CA ASP A 270 -20.86 -18.67 -3.25
C ASP A 270 -21.38 -17.28 -2.86
N TRP A 271 -22.11 -16.63 -3.76
CA TRP A 271 -22.63 -15.29 -3.56
C TRP A 271 -23.77 -15.24 -2.55
N ASP A 272 -24.52 -16.34 -2.39
CA ASP A 272 -25.65 -16.39 -1.46
C ASP A 272 -25.14 -16.29 -0.01
N ASP A 273 -23.97 -16.89 0.25
CA ASP A 273 -23.22 -16.73 1.50
C ASP A 273 -22.67 -15.32 1.72
N LYS A 274 -22.27 -14.59 0.65
CA LYS A 274 -21.59 -13.28 0.77
C LYS A 274 -22.54 -12.09 0.73
N GLU A 275 -23.70 -12.23 0.11
CA GLU A 275 -24.69 -11.17 -0.06
C GLU A 275 -25.15 -10.55 1.28
N PRO A 276 -25.44 -11.32 2.35
CA PRO A 276 -25.78 -10.74 3.65
C PRO A 276 -24.66 -9.87 4.23
N VAL A 277 -23.39 -10.26 4.04
CA VAL A 277 -22.22 -9.49 4.49
C VAL A 277 -22.14 -8.16 3.73
N LEU A 278 -22.40 -8.18 2.43
CA LEU A 278 -22.39 -6.98 1.58
C LEU A 278 -23.49 -6.00 1.98
N ILE A 279 -24.70 -6.49 2.22
CA ILE A 279 -25.85 -5.68 2.66
C ILE A 279 -25.57 -5.05 4.02
N GLN A 280 -25.05 -5.82 4.98
CA GLN A 280 -24.69 -5.30 6.32
C GLN A 280 -23.66 -4.16 6.23
N ARG A 281 -22.80 -4.19 5.21
CA ARG A 281 -21.78 -3.16 4.96
C ARG A 281 -22.25 -2.03 4.05
N GLY A 282 -23.53 -1.99 3.70
CA GLY A 282 -24.12 -0.94 2.88
C GLY A 282 -23.63 -0.94 1.43
N VAL A 283 -23.10 -2.06 0.94
CA VAL A 283 -22.70 -2.17 -0.47
C VAL A 283 -23.94 -2.50 -1.30
N LEU A 284 -24.45 -1.50 -2.00
CA LEU A 284 -25.58 -1.65 -2.91
C LEU A 284 -25.10 -2.26 -4.22
N MET A 285 -25.49 -3.51 -4.45
CA MET A 285 -25.07 -4.32 -5.60
C MET A 285 -26.02 -4.24 -6.80
N SER A 286 -26.97 -3.30 -6.76
CA SER A 286 -27.85 -3.02 -7.88
C SER A 286 -27.19 -2.01 -8.82
N SER A 287 -27.00 -2.39 -10.08
CA SER A 287 -26.83 -1.44 -11.17
C SER A 287 -28.03 -0.49 -11.17
N PRO A 288 -27.86 0.84 -11.21
CA PRO A 288 -28.94 1.68 -11.69
C PRO A 288 -29.14 1.30 -13.15
N THR A 289 -30.16 0.49 -13.45
CA THR A 289 -30.69 0.44 -14.81
C THR A 289 -30.98 1.90 -15.20
N PRO A 290 -30.42 2.44 -16.30
CA PRO A 290 -30.82 3.75 -16.75
C PRO A 290 -32.32 3.66 -17.02
N SER A 291 -33.12 4.25 -16.13
CA SER A 291 -34.54 4.46 -16.41
C SER A 291 -34.57 5.34 -17.65
N SER A 292 -35.09 4.79 -18.75
CA SER A 292 -35.42 5.54 -19.95
C SER A 292 -36.07 6.87 -19.54
N PRO A 293 -35.67 8.01 -20.13
CA PRO A 293 -36.33 9.26 -19.81
C PRO A 293 -37.84 9.10 -20.09
N PRO A 294 -38.73 9.65 -19.26
CA PRO A 294 -40.15 9.66 -19.56
C PRO A 294 -40.30 10.37 -20.91
N ALA A 295 -40.90 9.67 -21.88
CA ALA A 295 -41.37 10.29 -23.09
C ALA A 295 -42.41 11.35 -22.69
N GLY A 296 -42.02 12.62 -22.82
CA GLY A 296 -42.84 13.80 -22.62
C GLY A 296 -42.46 14.84 -23.65
#